data_AF-A0A098Y8S7-F1
#
_entry.id   AF-A0A098Y8S7-F1
#
_cell.length_a   1.000
_cell.length_b   1.000
_cell.length_c   1.000
_cell.angle_alpha   90.00
_cell.angle_beta   90.00
_cell.angle_gamma   90.00
#
_symmetry.space_group_name_H-M   'P 1'
#
loop_
_entity.id
_entity.type
_entity.pdbx_description
1 polymer ?
#
loop_
_entity_poly.entity_id
_entity_poly.type
_entity_poly.pdbx_seq_one_letter_code
_entity_poly.pdbx_strand_id
1 'polypeptide(L)'
;MARGPRTPTGRALAAFGLVALSAWVVFIVIELATVPEPGAPTVDALAIQAASSLTQGDAEALQALLVDDAPADYAEELLAGLPATEGDLEAAVRDSGRGDVIVVRGPAGSDSCLAWQVVPEDDRYLLGVIPPVDGC
;
A
#
# COMPACT_ATOMS: atom_id res chain seq x y z
N MET A 1 -43.39 -6.09 -55.47
CA MET A 1 -42.38 -6.53 -54.48
C MET A 1 -41.79 -5.29 -53.82
N ALA A 2 -42.25 -4.93 -52.63
CA ALA A 2 -41.76 -3.76 -51.89
C ALA A 2 -40.50 -4.14 -51.10
N ARG A 3 -39.40 -3.44 -51.36
CA ARG A 3 -38.09 -3.64 -50.71
C ARG A 3 -38.03 -2.70 -49.51
N GLY A 4 -38.17 -3.22 -48.30
CA GLY A 4 -38.15 -2.43 -47.07
C GLY A 4 -36.79 -1.73 -46.84
N PRO A 5 -36.76 -0.51 -46.29
CA PRO A 5 -35.53 0.22 -46.04
C PRO A 5 -34.70 -0.48 -44.95
N ARG A 6 -33.44 -0.80 -45.27
CA ARG A 6 -32.47 -1.29 -44.29
C ARG A 6 -32.04 -0.11 -43.43
N THR A 7 -32.53 -0.05 -42.20
CA THR A 7 -32.17 0.96 -41.22
C THR A 7 -30.68 0.82 -40.83
N PRO A 8 -29.85 1.86 -40.99
CA PRO A 8 -28.41 1.82 -40.73
C PRO A 8 -28.02 1.83 -39.23
N THR A 9 -28.99 1.80 -38.32
CA THR A 9 -28.82 2.04 -36.88
C THR A 9 -28.01 0.96 -36.15
N GLY A 10 -28.01 -0.28 -36.64
CA GLY A 10 -27.30 -1.38 -35.96
C GLY A 10 -25.77 -1.27 -35.98
N ARG A 11 -25.19 -0.64 -37.01
CA ARG A 11 -23.72 -0.49 -37.13
C ARG A 11 -23.17 0.60 -36.21
N ALA A 12 -23.94 1.68 -36.00
CA ALA A 12 -23.52 2.77 -35.13
C ALA A 12 -23.48 2.34 -33.66
N LEU A 13 -24.48 1.55 -33.21
CA LEU A 13 -24.51 1.01 -31.84
C LEU A 13 -23.37 0.03 -31.56
N ALA A 14 -23.06 -0.85 -32.52
CA ALA A 14 -21.93 -1.78 -32.38
C ALA A 14 -20.58 -1.05 -32.32
N ALA A 15 -20.38 -0.01 -33.13
CA ALA A 15 -19.18 0.80 -33.10
C ALA A 15 -19.02 1.56 -31.77
N PHE A 16 -20.11 2.14 -31.24
CA PHE A 16 -20.08 2.84 -29.95
C PHE A 16 -19.75 1.89 -28.79
N GLY A 17 -20.35 0.69 -28.78
CA GLY A 17 -20.03 -0.33 -27.78
C GLY A 17 -18.57 -0.75 -27.78
N LEU A 18 -17.95 -0.89 -28.96
CA LEU A 18 -16.54 -1.24 -29.08
C LEU A 18 -15.63 -0.13 -28.53
N VAL A 19 -15.93 1.14 -28.83
CA VAL A 19 -15.14 2.29 -28.34
C VAL A 19 -15.24 2.42 -26.83
N ALA A 20 -16.44 2.30 -26.26
CA ALA A 20 -16.63 2.34 -24.81
C ALA A 20 -15.89 1.19 -24.11
N LEU A 21 -15.95 -0.02 -24.67
CA LEU A 21 -15.24 -1.18 -24.13
C LEU A 21 -13.71 -0.98 -24.17
N SER A 22 -13.18 -0.48 -25.29
CA SER A 22 -11.75 -0.25 -25.42
C SER A 22 -11.25 0.88 -24.52
N ALA A 23 -12.02 1.95 -24.34
CA ALA A 23 -11.71 2.99 -23.36
C ALA A 23 -11.69 2.45 -21.92
N TRP A 24 -12.64 1.58 -21.57
CA TRP A 24 -12.69 0.95 -20.25
C TRP A 24 -11.51 0.00 -20.00
N VAL A 25 -11.13 -0.81 -20.99
CA VAL A 25 -9.93 -1.67 -20.88
C VAL A 25 -8.67 -0.83 -20.70
N VAL A 26 -8.51 0.27 -21.44
CA VAL A 26 -7.36 1.18 -21.27
C VAL A 26 -7.34 1.78 -19.87
N PHE A 27 -8.49 2.17 -19.31
CA PHE A 27 -8.59 2.68 -17.95
C PHE A 27 -8.14 1.64 -16.90
N ILE A 28 -8.62 0.39 -17.01
CA ILE A 28 -8.21 -0.70 -16.10
C ILE A 28 -6.71 -1.00 -16.23
N VAL A 29 -6.16 -0.99 -17.44
CA VAL A 29 -4.72 -1.21 -17.66
C VAL A 29 -3.89 -0.08 -17.04
N ILE A 30 -4.34 1.18 -17.14
CA ILE A 30 -3.65 2.30 -16.52
C ILE A 30 -3.67 2.13 -15.00
N GLU A 31 -4.82 1.83 -14.38
CA GLU A 31 -4.87 1.64 -12.94
C GLU A 31 -3.96 0.50 -12.45
N LEU A 32 -3.95 -0.63 -13.17
CA LEU A 32 -3.07 -1.76 -12.85
C LEU A 32 -1.59 -1.44 -13.08
N ALA A 33 -1.25 -0.65 -14.09
CA ALA A 33 0.13 -0.21 -14.33
C ALA A 33 0.59 0.87 -13.35
N THR A 34 -0.35 1.56 -12.69
CA THR A 34 -0.05 2.58 -11.68
C THR A 34 -0.11 2.08 -10.26
N VAL A 35 -0.36 0.77 -10.03
CA VAL A 35 -0.22 0.21 -8.68
C VAL A 35 1.23 0.46 -8.27
N PRO A 36 1.48 1.34 -7.28
CA PRO A 36 2.84 1.62 -6.87
C PRO A 36 3.46 0.31 -6.41
N GLU A 37 4.68 0.06 -6.85
CA GLU A 37 5.43 -1.08 -6.36
C GLU A 37 5.52 -1.02 -4.82
N PRO A 38 5.48 -2.17 -4.13
CA PRO A 38 5.53 -2.22 -2.68
C PRO A 38 6.76 -1.49 -2.14
N GLY A 39 6.59 -0.78 -1.03
CA GLY A 39 7.63 0.05 -0.40
C GLY A 39 7.56 1.55 -0.70
N ALA A 40 8.61 2.27 -0.32
CA ALA A 40 8.67 3.73 -0.42
C ALA A 40 9.97 4.23 -1.05
N PRO A 41 9.97 5.39 -1.74
CA PRO A 41 11.15 5.92 -2.42
C PRO A 41 12.21 6.49 -1.45
N THR A 42 11.84 6.77 -0.20
CA THR A 42 12.74 7.26 0.84
C THR A 42 12.37 6.66 2.20
N VAL A 43 13.33 6.63 3.12
CA VAL A 43 13.11 6.14 4.49
C VAL A 43 12.07 6.97 5.25
N ASP A 44 12.09 8.30 5.07
CA ASP A 44 11.09 9.19 5.67
C ASP A 44 9.68 8.91 5.13
N ALA A 45 9.56 8.65 3.82
CA ALA A 45 8.28 8.29 3.22
C ALA A 45 7.79 6.94 3.75
N LEU A 46 8.69 5.97 3.93
CA LEU A 46 8.36 4.67 4.53
C LEU A 46 7.83 4.83 5.95
N ALA A 47 8.46 5.67 6.76
CA ALA A 47 8.06 5.95 8.14
C ALA A 47 6.67 6.60 8.22
N ILE A 48 6.41 7.60 7.36
CA ILE A 48 5.11 8.29 7.27
C ILE A 48 4.02 7.31 6.82
N GLN A 49 4.28 6.50 5.79
CA GLN A 49 3.32 5.53 5.28
C GLN A 49 3.01 4.46 6.33
N ALA A 50 4.02 3.93 7.03
CA ALA A 50 3.83 2.94 8.09
C ALA A 50 2.96 3.48 9.23
N ALA A 51 3.26 4.68 9.76
CA ALA A 51 2.43 5.30 10.80
C ALA A 51 1.00 5.58 10.32
N SER A 52 0.85 6.03 9.06
CA SER A 52 -0.45 6.28 8.45
C SER A 52 -1.29 5.00 8.35
N SER A 53 -0.71 3.90 7.85
CA SER A 53 -1.40 2.60 7.74
C SER A 53 -1.79 2.06 9.12
N LEU A 54 -0.91 2.17 10.11
CA LEU A 54 -1.21 1.78 11.49
C LEU A 54 -2.34 2.63 12.11
N THR A 55 -2.32 3.95 11.89
CA THR A 55 -3.34 4.87 12.41
C THR A 55 -4.70 4.62 11.76
N GLN A 56 -4.72 4.27 10.47
CA GLN A 56 -5.95 3.99 9.72
C GLN A 56 -6.44 2.54 9.90
N GLY A 57 -5.64 1.67 10.51
CA GLY A 57 -5.92 0.23 10.56
C GLY A 57 -5.92 -0.44 9.18
N ASP A 58 -5.14 0.09 8.24
CA ASP A 58 -5.07 -0.39 6.87
C ASP A 58 -4.00 -1.50 6.76
N ALA A 59 -4.44 -2.74 6.95
CA ALA A 59 -3.58 -3.91 6.89
C ALA A 59 -2.96 -4.12 5.50
N GLU A 60 -3.71 -3.86 4.44
CA GLU A 60 -3.24 -4.04 3.06
C GLU A 60 -2.13 -3.04 2.73
N ALA A 61 -2.35 -1.76 3.07
CA ALA A 61 -1.34 -0.73 2.90
C ALA A 61 -0.09 -0.99 3.74
N LEU A 62 -0.24 -1.51 4.97
CA LEU A 62 0.92 -1.87 5.80
C LEU A 62 1.67 -3.10 5.24
N GLN A 63 0.94 -4.12 4.78
CA GLN A 63 1.51 -5.32 4.18
C GLN A 63 2.32 -4.99 2.93
N ALA A 64 1.86 -4.02 2.12
CA ALA A 64 2.56 -3.54 0.93
C ALA A 64 3.89 -2.81 1.24
N LEU A 65 4.17 -2.48 2.49
CA LEU A 65 5.46 -1.89 2.89
C LEU A 65 6.47 -2.94 3.36
N LEU A 66 6.03 -4.18 3.58
CA LEU A 66 6.90 -5.25 4.08
C LEU A 66 7.71 -5.87 2.96
N VAL A 67 8.85 -6.45 3.32
CA VAL A 67 9.64 -7.32 2.44
C VAL A 67 8.80 -8.49 1.90
N ASP A 68 9.10 -8.94 0.67
CA ASP A 68 8.35 -9.99 -0.04
C ASP A 68 8.28 -11.34 0.71
N ASP A 69 9.23 -11.61 1.62
CA ASP A 69 9.26 -12.83 2.44
C ASP A 69 8.42 -12.71 3.73
N ALA A 70 7.74 -11.58 3.94
CA ALA A 70 6.79 -11.42 5.03
C ALA A 70 5.63 -12.41 4.93
N PRO A 71 5.17 -12.98 6.06
CA PRO A 71 3.91 -13.73 6.09
C PRO A 71 2.75 -12.88 5.55
N ALA A 72 1.86 -13.49 4.77
CA ALA A 72 0.78 -12.80 4.07
C ALA A 72 -0.24 -12.11 5.02
N ASP A 73 -0.31 -12.57 6.25
CA ASP A 73 -1.20 -12.13 7.33
C ASP A 73 -0.49 -11.31 8.41
N TYR A 74 0.80 -11.00 8.23
CA TYR A 74 1.60 -10.31 9.26
C TYR A 74 0.98 -8.97 9.68
N ALA A 75 0.58 -8.13 8.72
CA ALA A 75 0.00 -6.83 9.03
C ALA A 75 -1.37 -6.94 9.73
N GLU A 76 -2.19 -7.91 9.33
CA GLU A 76 -3.49 -8.17 9.96
C GLU A 76 -3.31 -8.64 11.41
N GLU A 77 -2.42 -9.61 11.65
CA GLU A 77 -2.12 -10.12 12.99
C GLU A 77 -1.55 -9.03 13.90
N LEU A 78 -0.64 -8.21 13.36
CA LEU A 78 -0.07 -7.08 14.08
C LEU A 78 -1.16 -6.09 14.50
N LEU A 79 -2.01 -5.65 13.57
CA LEU A 79 -3.10 -4.70 13.85
C LEU A 79 -4.13 -5.28 14.83
N ALA A 80 -4.43 -6.58 14.74
CA ALA A 80 -5.31 -7.26 15.69
C ALA A 80 -4.72 -7.32 17.11
N GLY A 81 -3.39 -7.32 17.25
CA GLY A 81 -2.69 -7.29 18.53
C GLY A 81 -2.53 -5.91 19.14
N LEU A 82 -2.70 -4.84 18.35
CA LEU A 82 -2.57 -3.48 18.84
C LEU A 82 -3.83 -3.05 19.61
N PRO A 83 -3.66 -2.43 20.79
CA PRO A 83 -4.80 -1.80 21.46
C PRO A 83 -5.36 -0.72 20.53
N ALA A 84 -6.70 -0.60 20.46
CA ALA A 84 -7.34 0.48 19.73
C ALA A 84 -6.86 1.82 20.30
N THR A 85 -5.89 2.45 19.65
CA THR A 85 -5.35 3.75 20.04
C THR A 85 -6.16 4.82 19.34
N GLU A 86 -6.89 5.62 20.13
CA GLU A 86 -7.46 6.88 19.66
C GLU A 86 -6.36 7.94 19.69
N GLY A 87 -5.65 8.11 18.58
CA GLY A 87 -4.61 9.15 18.45
C GLY A 87 -3.65 8.91 17.30
N ASP A 88 -3.04 9.99 16.83
CA ASP A 88 -2.01 9.93 15.80
C ASP A 88 -0.77 9.22 16.36
N LEU A 89 -0.28 8.23 15.63
CA LEU A 89 0.98 7.54 15.94
C LEU A 89 2.16 8.37 15.44
N GLU A 90 3.21 8.47 16.25
CA GLU A 90 4.43 9.19 15.87
C GLU A 90 5.46 8.20 15.34
N ALA A 91 5.85 8.36 14.06
CA ALA A 91 6.98 7.64 13.47
C ALA A 91 8.28 8.46 13.57
N ALA A 92 9.37 7.78 13.87
CA ALA A 92 10.72 8.34 13.82
C ALA A 92 11.70 7.35 13.20
N VAL A 93 12.60 7.87 12.37
CA VAL A 93 13.73 7.10 11.84
C VAL A 93 14.89 7.19 12.84
N ARG A 94 15.53 6.06 13.11
CA ARG A 94 16.72 5.96 13.98
C ARG A 94 17.81 5.17 13.30
N ASP A 95 19.04 5.66 13.41
CA ASP A 95 20.23 4.89 13.03
C ASP A 95 20.62 3.96 14.20
N SER A 96 20.67 2.65 13.93
CA SER A 96 21.07 1.61 14.89
C SER A 96 22.57 1.23 14.79
N GLY A 97 23.32 1.86 13.88
CA GLY A 97 24.69 1.47 13.51
C GLY A 97 24.76 0.20 12.65
N ARG A 98 23.64 -0.53 12.49
CA ARG A 98 23.49 -1.67 11.57
C ARG A 98 22.51 -1.38 10.42
N GLY A 99 22.02 -0.16 10.35
CA GLY A 99 21.00 0.29 9.40
C GLY A 99 19.94 1.16 10.07
N ASP A 100 19.11 1.77 9.25
CA ASP A 100 17.98 2.55 9.71
C ASP A 100 16.88 1.65 10.29
N VAL A 101 16.23 2.16 11.33
CA VAL A 101 15.11 1.53 12.02
C VAL A 101 13.97 2.54 12.06
N ILE A 102 12.80 2.13 11.65
CA ILE A 102 11.58 2.92 11.82
C ILE A 102 10.95 2.53 13.14
N VAL A 103 10.76 3.50 14.02
CA VAL A 103 10.12 3.33 15.33
C VAL A 103 8.81 4.08 15.32
N VAL A 104 7.71 3.38 15.55
CA VAL A 104 6.37 3.96 15.70
C VAL A 104 5.96 3.84 17.15
N ARG A 105 5.67 4.98 17.77
CA ARG A 105 5.21 5.06 19.16
C ARG A 105 3.74 5.43 19.21
N GLY A 106 3.04 4.82 20.15
CA GLY A 106 1.71 5.26 20.53
C GLY A 106 1.71 6.64 21.17
N PRO A 107 0.52 7.25 21.36
CA PRO A 107 0.38 8.56 21.98
C PRO A 107 1.01 8.61 23.39
N ALA A 108 1.37 9.82 23.83
CA ALA A 108 2.04 10.04 25.10
C ALA A 108 1.32 9.36 26.27
N GLY A 109 2.03 8.46 26.96
CA GLY A 109 1.49 7.66 28.08
C GLY A 109 1.03 6.25 27.69
N SER A 110 1.12 5.86 26.42
CA SER A 110 1.01 4.47 26.00
C SER A 110 2.39 3.77 26.02
N ASP A 111 2.42 2.51 26.43
CA ASP A 111 3.61 1.65 26.38
C ASP A 111 3.77 0.95 25.00
N SER A 112 2.98 1.36 24.01
CA SER A 112 3.00 0.78 22.67
C SER A 112 4.19 1.33 21.88
N CYS A 113 5.12 0.45 21.53
CA CYS A 113 6.25 0.77 20.68
C CYS A 113 6.49 -0.37 19.69
N LEU A 114 6.53 -0.01 18.41
CA LEU A 114 6.84 -0.92 17.31
C LEU A 114 8.08 -0.43 16.62
N ALA A 115 8.92 -1.36 16.18
CA ALA A 115 10.13 -1.04 15.44
C ALA A 115 10.38 -2.06 14.33
N TRP A 116 10.78 -1.56 13.17
CA TRP A 116 11.14 -2.37 12.01
C TRP A 116 12.50 -1.95 11.48
N GLN A 117 13.30 -2.93 11.07
CA GLN A 117 14.50 -2.65 10.30
C GLN A 117 14.10 -2.16 8.90
N VAL A 118 14.79 -1.14 8.39
CA VAL A 118 14.65 -0.69 7.02
C VAL A 118 15.51 -1.56 6.11
N VAL A 119 14.89 -2.15 5.09
CA VAL A 119 15.55 -3.01 4.10
C VAL A 119 15.53 -2.28 2.74
N PRO A 120 16.70 -1.88 2.20
CA PRO A 120 16.75 -1.33 0.84
C PRO A 120 16.58 -2.47 -0.18
N GLU A 121 15.74 -2.24 -1.18
CA GLU A 121 15.53 -3.14 -2.32
C GLU A 121 15.47 -2.31 -3.60
N ASP A 122 16.36 -2.59 -4.55
CA ASP A 122 16.51 -1.80 -5.78
C ASP A 122 16.56 -0.27 -5.52
N ASP A 123 15.50 0.46 -5.91
CA ASP A 123 15.35 1.91 -5.76
C ASP A 123 14.33 2.32 -4.68
N ARG A 124 13.97 1.39 -3.78
CA ARG A 124 12.94 1.58 -2.75
C ARG A 124 13.36 1.00 -1.40
N TYR A 125 12.59 1.33 -0.38
CA TYR A 125 12.79 0.92 1.00
C TYR A 125 11.57 0.17 1.51
N LEU A 126 11.81 -0.92 2.23
CA LEU A 126 10.82 -1.82 2.78
C LEU A 126 11.03 -2.00 4.29
N LEU A 127 9.99 -2.48 4.97
CA LEU A 127 9.99 -2.86 6.38
C LEU A 127 10.36 -4.34 6.51
N GLY A 128 11.45 -4.63 7.20
CA GLY A 128 11.82 -5.99 7.57
C GLY A 128 10.92 -6.55 8.68
N VAL A 129 10.50 -7.81 8.55
CA VAL A 129 9.66 -8.50 9.55
C VAL A 129 10.42 -8.94 10.80
N ILE A 130 11.75 -8.91 10.75
CA ILE A 130 12.60 -9.27 11.90
C ILE A 130 12.66 -8.06 12.83
N PRO A 131 12.19 -8.17 14.08
CA PRO A 131 12.26 -7.06 15.03
C PRO A 131 13.73 -6.69 15.27
N PRO A 132 14.07 -5.39 15.25
CA PRO A 132 15.43 -4.95 15.52
C PRO A 132 15.78 -5.22 16.99
N VAL A 133 17.05 -5.52 17.24
CA VAL A 133 17.55 -5.75 18.61
C VAL A 133 17.46 -4.50 19.49
N ASP A 134 17.46 -3.32 18.86
CA ASP A 134 17.34 -2.00 19.48
C ASP A 134 16.35 -1.18 18.65
N GLY A 135 15.33 -0.56 19.27
CA GLY A 135 14.31 0.20 18.53
C GLY A 135 13.26 0.83 19.44
N CYS A 136 12.94 0.10 20.51
CA CYS A 136 12.30 0.57 21.72
C CYS A 136 13.33 0.34 22.86
#